data_AF-A0AAV8YWE9-F1
#
_entry.id   AF-A0AAV8YWE9-F1
#
_cell.length_a   1.000
_cell.length_b   1.000
_cell.length_c   1.000
_cell.angle_alpha   90.00
_cell.angle_beta   90.00
_cell.angle_gamma   90.00
#
_symmetry.space_group_name_H-M   'P 1'
#
loop_
_entity.id
_entity.type
_entity.pdbx_description
1 polymer ?
#
loop_
_entity_poly.entity_id
_entity_poly.type
_entity_poly.pdbx_seq_one_letter_code
_entity_poly.pdbx_strand_id
1 'polypeptide(L)'
;MNQFSELKSPSSETVQANYNKLSDHIRRLTPQGVQCSVFLWWTELITDDILAMARPSTIVIVQKNVIQQFESLGIKSIINLQCQREHASCGPPLESSGFSYDPNMFMQHNGRY
;
A
#
# COMPACT_ATOMS: atom_id res chain seq x y z
N MET A 1 23.38 2.63 20.16
CA MET A 1 23.51 3.52 18.99
C MET A 1 22.27 3.33 18.14
N ASN A 2 21.39 4.32 18.14
CA ASN A 2 20.04 4.24 17.58
C ASN A 2 20.12 4.26 16.05
N GLN A 3 19.61 3.21 15.40
CA GLN A 3 19.44 3.11 13.94
C GLN A 3 18.32 4.02 13.39
N PHE A 4 18.04 5.14 14.04
CA PHE A 4 16.96 6.07 13.68
C PHE A 4 17.46 7.30 12.89
N SER A 5 18.76 7.41 12.61
CA SER A 5 19.38 8.64 12.09
C SER A 5 19.66 8.67 10.58
N GLU A 6 19.18 7.69 9.78
CA GLU A 6 19.43 7.68 8.33
C GLU A 6 18.17 7.49 7.48
N LEU A 7 17.02 7.99 7.93
CA LEU A 7 15.91 8.27 7.00
C LEU A 7 16.21 9.60 6.30
N LYS A 8 17.00 9.49 5.24
CA LYS A 8 17.26 10.56 4.27
C LYS A 8 15.92 11.14 3.84
N SER A 9 15.71 12.44 4.07
CA SER A 9 14.53 13.17 3.61
C SER A 9 14.36 12.92 2.11
N PRO A 10 13.27 12.27 1.65
CA PRO A 10 13.09 12.06 0.23
C PRO A 10 12.88 13.44 -0.41
N SER A 11 13.66 13.68 -1.47
CA SER A 11 13.47 14.78 -2.40
C SER A 11 11.99 14.94 -2.74
N SER A 12 11.56 16.18 -2.91
CA SER A 12 10.24 16.62 -3.36
C SER A 12 9.91 16.14 -4.79
N GLU A 13 10.09 14.87 -5.07
CA GLU A 13 9.48 14.22 -6.22
C GLU A 13 8.10 13.76 -5.77
N THR A 14 7.07 14.22 -6.46
CA THR A 14 5.69 13.80 -6.23
C THR A 14 5.60 12.30 -6.49
N VAL A 15 5.70 11.48 -5.43
CA VAL A 15 5.57 10.03 -5.53
C VAL A 15 4.13 9.72 -5.94
N GLN A 16 3.96 9.38 -7.21
CA GLN A 16 2.68 9.03 -7.80
C GLN A 16 2.57 7.50 -7.87
N ALA A 17 1.47 6.94 -7.38
CA ALA A 17 1.18 5.53 -7.55
C ALA A 17 0.96 5.23 -9.05
N ASN A 18 1.59 4.16 -9.55
CA ASN A 18 1.55 3.78 -10.96
C ASN A 18 0.26 2.99 -11.29
N TYR A 19 -0.85 3.72 -11.43
CA TYR A 19 -2.13 3.11 -11.80
C TYR A 19 -2.20 2.87 -13.31
N ASN A 20 -2.20 1.61 -13.73
CA ASN A 20 -2.55 1.23 -15.09
C ASN A 20 -4.09 1.25 -15.31
N LYS A 21 -4.55 1.15 -16.57
CA LYS A 21 -5.97 1.20 -16.94
C LYS A 21 -6.84 0.21 -16.15
N LEU A 22 -6.34 -0.99 -15.89
CA LEU A 22 -7.06 -2.02 -15.12
C LEU A 22 -7.22 -1.59 -13.66
N SER A 23 -6.12 -1.19 -13.02
CA SER A 23 -6.15 -0.73 -11.63
C SER A 23 -7.02 0.52 -11.45
N ASP A 24 -7.01 1.46 -12.41
CA ASP A 24 -7.87 2.63 -12.38
C ASP A 24 -9.35 2.26 -12.52
N HIS A 25 -9.65 1.31 -13.41
CA HIS A 25 -11.01 0.82 -13.61
C HIS A 25 -11.55 0.11 -12.38
N ILE A 26 -10.78 -0.82 -11.80
CA ILE A 26 -11.15 -1.53 -10.56
C ILE A 26 -11.39 -0.53 -9.42
N ARG A 27 -10.51 0.46 -9.27
CA ARG A 27 -10.64 1.48 -8.24
C ARG A 27 -11.92 2.30 -8.38
N ARG A 28 -12.29 2.69 -9.61
CA ARG A 28 -13.53 3.46 -9.86
C ARG A 28 -14.81 2.65 -9.64
N LEU A 29 -14.75 1.34 -9.86
CA LEU A 29 -15.89 0.44 -9.62
C LEU A 29 -16.04 0.08 -8.13
N THR A 30 -14.95 0.12 -7.38
CA THR A 30 -14.94 -0.09 -5.93
C THR A 30 -15.75 1.00 -5.23
N PRO A 31 -16.84 0.69 -4.51
CA PRO A 31 -17.64 1.69 -3.81
C PRO A 31 -16.79 2.53 -2.85
N GLN A 32 -17.10 3.81 -2.70
CA GLN A 32 -16.30 4.73 -1.89
C GLN A 32 -16.12 4.27 -0.43
N GLY A 33 -17.12 3.58 0.13
CA GLY A 33 -17.04 2.99 1.48
C GLY A 33 -16.05 1.83 1.62
N VAL A 34 -15.56 1.26 0.52
CA VAL A 34 -14.55 0.17 0.50
C VAL A 34 -13.24 0.58 -0.18
N GLN A 35 -13.12 1.83 -0.68
CA GLN A 35 -11.84 2.37 -1.22
C GLN A 35 -10.75 2.49 -0.13
N CYS A 36 -11.15 2.56 1.14
CA CYS A 36 -10.27 2.58 2.31
C CYS A 36 -9.90 1.20 2.86
N SER A 37 -10.55 0.15 2.38
CA SER A 37 -10.59 -1.15 3.01
C SER A 37 -10.87 -2.19 1.95
N VAL A 38 -9.81 -2.85 1.47
CA VAL A 38 -10.02 -4.21 1.00
C VAL A 38 -10.11 -5.08 2.26
N PHE A 39 -11.28 -5.00 2.90
CA PHE A 39 -11.78 -5.70 4.08
C PHE A 39 -10.97 -5.57 5.39
N LEU A 40 -11.65 -5.01 6.39
CA LEU A 40 -11.19 -4.91 7.77
C LEU A 40 -11.50 -6.22 8.51
N TRP A 41 -10.51 -6.63 9.31
CA TRP A 41 -10.48 -7.77 10.23
C TRP A 41 -10.22 -9.13 9.56
N TRP A 42 -8.95 -9.53 9.63
CA TRP A 42 -8.34 -10.69 8.98
C TRP A 42 -8.21 -10.56 7.46
N THR A 43 -7.00 -10.82 6.99
CA THR A 43 -6.72 -11.17 5.60
C THR A 43 -7.72 -12.23 5.15
N GLU A 44 -8.60 -11.89 4.22
CA GLU A 44 -9.56 -12.84 3.65
C GLU A 44 -9.09 -13.22 2.26
N LEU A 45 -9.07 -14.52 1.97
CA LEU A 45 -8.91 -14.99 0.60
C LEU A 45 -10.29 -14.85 -0.06
N ILE A 46 -10.41 -13.89 -0.98
CA ILE A 46 -11.63 -13.70 -1.78
C ILE A 46 -11.79 -14.88 -2.73
N THR A 47 -10.67 -15.36 -3.25
CA THR A 47 -10.51 -16.60 -4.00
C THR A 47 -9.14 -17.20 -3.65
N ASP A 48 -8.85 -18.39 -4.18
CA ASP A 48 -7.53 -19.03 -4.03
C ASP A 48 -6.36 -18.15 -4.53
N ASP A 49 -6.65 -17.20 -5.44
CA ASP A 49 -5.67 -16.33 -6.08
C ASP A 49 -5.74 -14.86 -5.64
N ILE A 50 -6.75 -14.47 -4.85
CA ILE A 50 -7.00 -13.06 -4.49
C ILE A 50 -7.00 -12.90 -2.97
N LEU A 51 -5.96 -12.25 -2.47
CA LEU A 51 -5.85 -11.81 -1.09
C LEU A 51 -6.37 -10.38 -0.92
N ALA A 52 -7.40 -10.22 -0.08
CA ALA A 52 -7.91 -8.94 0.39
C ALA A 52 -7.25 -8.54 1.71
N MET A 53 -6.73 -7.32 1.81
CA MET A 53 -6.23 -6.79 3.09
C MET A 53 -6.40 -5.27 3.25
N ALA A 54 -6.53 -4.85 4.51
CA ALA A 54 -6.49 -3.44 4.87
C ALA A 54 -5.18 -2.78 4.45
N ARG A 55 -5.26 -1.49 4.08
CA ARG A 55 -4.07 -0.71 3.69
C ARG A 55 -3.04 -0.70 4.84
N PRO A 56 -1.78 -1.06 4.59
CA PRO A 56 -0.75 -0.94 5.61
C PRO A 56 -0.27 0.51 5.73
N SER A 57 0.43 0.81 6.82
CA SER A 57 1.26 2.02 6.93
C SER A 57 2.73 1.69 6.75
N THR A 58 3.57 2.67 6.40
CA THR A 58 5.04 2.50 6.30
C THR A 58 5.61 1.78 7.53
N ILE A 59 5.15 2.17 8.72
CA ILE A 59 5.57 1.59 10.00
C ILE A 59 5.24 0.08 10.05
N VAL A 60 4.03 -0.31 9.67
CA VAL A 60 3.59 -1.71 9.68
C VAL A 60 4.33 -2.54 8.63
N ILE A 61 4.56 -1.99 7.44
CA ILE A 61 5.31 -2.67 6.36
C ILE A 61 6.70 -3.08 6.86
N VAL A 62 7.41 -2.14 7.49
CA VAL A 62 8.75 -2.38 8.04
C VAL A 62 8.71 -3.30 9.25
N GLN A 63 7.90 -2.98 10.27
CA GLN A 63 7.91 -3.72 11.54
C GLN A 63 7.47 -5.18 11.41
N LYS A 64 6.61 -5.48 10.43
CA LYS A 64 6.09 -6.83 10.20
C LYS A 64 6.75 -7.53 9.00
N ASN A 65 7.71 -6.92 8.32
CA ASN A 65 8.34 -7.50 7.12
C ASN A 65 7.29 -7.93 6.09
N VAL A 66 6.32 -7.05 5.80
CA VAL A 66 5.16 -7.37 4.94
C VAL A 66 5.60 -7.79 3.53
N ILE A 67 6.65 -7.16 3.01
CA ILE A 67 7.18 -7.47 1.68
C ILE A 67 7.68 -8.93 1.63
N GLN A 68 8.43 -9.36 2.64
CA GLN A 68 8.92 -10.73 2.74
C GLN A 68 7.78 -11.74 2.89
N GLN A 69 6.71 -11.37 3.61
CA GLN A 69 5.51 -12.22 3.69
C GLN A 69 4.85 -12.38 2.32
N PHE A 70 4.70 -11.30 1.56
CA PHE A 70 4.14 -11.34 0.21
C PHE A 70 4.97 -12.21 -0.74
N GLU A 71 6.30 -12.13 -0.65
CA GLU A 71 7.18 -13.01 -1.42
C GLU A 71 7.01 -14.48 -1.04
N SER A 72 6.91 -14.79 0.26
CA SER A 72 6.73 -16.16 0.76
C SER A 72 5.37 -16.76 0.37
N LEU A 73 4.33 -15.93 0.29
CA LEU A 73 2.99 -16.29 -0.18
C LEU A 73 2.91 -16.37 -1.70
N GLY A 74 3.97 -15.99 -2.41
CA GLY A 74 4.02 -16.04 -3.87
C GLY A 74 3.19 -14.95 -4.56
N ILE A 75 2.82 -13.86 -3.86
CA ILE A 75 2.06 -12.75 -4.44
C ILE A 75 2.85 -12.13 -5.59
N LYS A 76 2.17 -11.88 -6.72
CA LYS A 76 2.79 -11.41 -7.98
C LYS A 76 2.33 -10.04 -8.43
N SER A 77 1.31 -9.47 -7.77
CA SER A 77 0.72 -8.19 -8.17
C SER A 77 0.01 -7.59 -6.97
N ILE A 78 0.11 -6.27 -6.82
CA ILE A 78 -0.59 -5.51 -5.77
C ILE A 78 -1.42 -4.43 -6.46
N ILE A 79 -2.70 -4.33 -6.09
CA ILE A 79 -3.58 -3.27 -6.55
C ILE A 79 -3.93 -2.40 -5.35
N ASN A 80 -3.42 -1.17 -5.33
CA ASN A 80 -3.83 -0.17 -4.35
C ASN A 80 -5.16 0.46 -4.77
N LEU A 81 -6.15 0.48 -3.87
CA LEU A 81 -7.44 1.12 -4.12
C LEU A 81 -7.58 2.49 -3.45
N GLN A 82 -6.63 2.89 -2.60
CA GLN A 82 -6.65 4.19 -1.91
C GLN A 82 -6.52 5.35 -2.92
N CYS A 83 -7.39 6.36 -2.83
CA CYS A 83 -7.12 7.65 -3.46
C CYS A 83 -6.24 8.52 -2.55
N GLN A 84 -5.39 9.33 -3.17
CA GLN A 84 -4.50 10.24 -2.46
C GLN A 84 -5.33 11.18 -1.58
N ARG A 85 -4.95 11.32 -0.30
CA ARG A 85 -5.60 12.17 0.71
C ARG A 85 -7.04 11.80 1.11
N GLU A 86 -7.59 10.70 0.59
CA GLU A 86 -8.99 10.29 0.85
C GLU A 86 -9.28 9.97 2.34
N HIS A 87 -8.24 9.66 3.11
CA HIS A 87 -8.34 9.26 4.52
C HIS A 87 -7.37 10.00 5.45
N ALA A 88 -7.23 11.32 5.28
CA ALA A 88 -6.33 12.13 6.11
C ALA A 88 -6.59 12.07 7.62
N SER A 89 -7.78 11.61 8.04
CA SER A 89 -8.19 11.52 9.45
C SER A 89 -8.37 10.09 9.96
N CYS A 90 -8.01 9.06 9.17
CA CYS A 90 -8.18 7.65 9.57
C CYS A 90 -6.82 6.95 9.66
N GLY A 91 -6.38 6.65 10.89
CA GLY A 91 -5.10 5.98 11.15
C GLY A 91 -3.94 6.95 11.38
N PRO A 92 -2.68 6.48 11.23
CA PRO A 92 -1.50 7.34 11.32
C PRO A 92 -1.53 8.47 10.28
N PRO A 93 -0.79 9.57 10.50
CA PRO A 93 -0.62 10.64 9.51
C PRO A 93 -0.20 10.08 8.15
N LEU A 94 -0.73 10.68 7.08
CA LEU A 94 -0.33 10.33 5.72
C LEU A 94 1.12 10.74 5.47
N GLU A 95 1.79 10.00 4.59
CA GLU A 95 3.10 10.37 4.07
C GLU A 95 3.01 11.67 3.27
N SER A 96 4.15 12.25 2.91
CA SER A 96 4.21 13.45 2.05
C SER A 96 3.53 13.25 0.70
N SER A 97 3.49 12.01 0.22
CA SER A 97 2.75 11.62 -0.97
C SER A 97 1.23 11.67 -0.77
N GLY A 98 0.69 11.71 0.45
CA GLY A 98 -0.76 11.63 0.69
C GLY A 98 -1.32 10.20 0.66
N PHE A 99 -0.45 9.19 0.65
CA PHE A 99 -0.79 7.79 0.92
C PHE A 99 -0.48 7.41 2.37
N SER A 100 -1.02 6.27 2.82
CA SER A 100 -0.76 5.77 4.18
C SER A 100 0.63 5.13 4.32
N TYR A 101 1.28 4.83 3.19
CA TYR A 101 2.61 4.26 3.09
C TYR A 101 3.37 4.90 1.92
N ASP A 102 4.69 4.77 1.87
CA ASP A 102 5.49 5.16 0.70
C ASP A 102 5.31 4.13 -0.44
N PRO A 103 4.66 4.50 -1.57
CA PRO A 103 4.42 3.59 -2.69
C PRO A 103 5.70 2.97 -3.26
N ASN A 104 6.84 3.66 -3.16
CA ASN A 104 8.12 3.17 -3.68
C ASN A 104 8.57 1.87 -3.00
N MET A 105 8.14 1.62 -1.75
CA MET A 105 8.47 0.39 -1.02
C MET A 105 8.01 -0.88 -1.73
N PHE A 106 6.90 -0.82 -2.49
CA PHE A 106 6.45 -1.97 -3.28
C PHE A 106 7.00 -1.93 -4.72
N MET A 107 7.12 -0.74 -5.31
CA MET A 107 7.55 -0.56 -6.71
C MET A 107 9.05 -0.84 -6.92
N GLN A 108 9.90 -0.58 -5.93
CA GLN A 108 11.36 -0.78 -6.05
C GLN A 108 11.77 -2.27 -6.02
N HIS A 109 10.87 -3.19 -5.68
CA HIS A 109 11.13 -4.64 -5.71
C HIS A 109 11.04 -5.22 -7.13
N ASN A 110 11.92 -4.76 -8.03
CA ASN A 110 12.23 -5.37 -9.33
C ASN A 110 11.02 -5.73 -10.22
N GLY A 111 9.95 -4.92 -10.20
CA GLY A 111 8.77 -5.14 -11.05
C GLY A 111 7.95 -6.38 -10.68
N ARG A 112 8.10 -6.88 -9.44
CA ARG A 112 7.25 -7.97 -8.92
C ARG A 112 5.88 -7.49 -8.48
N TYR A 113 5.66 -6.17 -8.41
CA TYR A 113 4.40 -5.51 -8.09
C TYR A 113 4.23 -4.24 -8.91
#